data_AF-A0A7W1ISI8-F1
#
_entry.id   AF-A0A7W1ISI8-F1
#
_cell.length_a   1.000
_cell.length_b   1.000
_cell.length_c   1.000
_cell.angle_alpha   90.00
_cell.angle_beta   90.00
_cell.angle_gamma   90.00
#
_symmetry.space_group_name_H-M   'P 1'
#
loop_
_entity.id
_entity.type
_entity.pdbx_description
1 polymer ?
#
loop_
_entity_poly.entity_id
_entity_poly.type
_entity_poly.pdbx_seq_one_letter_code
_entity_poly.pdbx_strand_id
1 'polypeptide(L)'
;MRVTFSPLSATDETIALSSGGSLWMRRLDWWCDGVRLRLQVIGLERIDLPEAEPSEPVPGALARVVGALRGSGALLALLDPASALGMGRVLYAEGVRLFGIATPADEACWDEALSAGRPIYGLRGTIACELVRPSPASAIAALAYGAFTCEEGLSPTLLEEDRAGVRWRFPAETDATVIIRGGFEAARSAGASGEWRDRGGEGYVRVAFASPAGRCWTQPRFVA
;
A
#
# COMPACT_ATOMS: atom_id res chain seq x y z
N MET A 1 0.84 3.17 19.67
CA MET A 1 1.76 2.03 19.84
C MET A 1 2.12 1.56 18.46
N ARG A 2 3.41 1.49 18.18
CA ARG A 2 3.92 1.13 16.87
C ARG A 2 3.87 -0.38 16.66
N VAL A 3 3.22 -0.82 15.59
CA VAL A 3 3.20 -2.21 15.14
C VAL A 3 3.85 -2.29 13.77
N THR A 4 4.70 -3.29 13.58
CA THR A 4 5.43 -3.51 12.33
C THR A 4 5.24 -4.93 11.84
N PHE A 5 5.22 -5.11 10.51
CA PHE A 5 5.10 -6.40 9.84
C PHE A 5 5.49 -6.30 8.36
N SER A 6 5.86 -7.41 7.73
CA SER A 6 6.38 -7.43 6.35
C SER A 6 5.53 -8.35 5.46
N PRO A 7 4.38 -7.86 4.92
CA PRO A 7 3.42 -8.71 4.23
C PRO A 7 3.99 -9.33 2.95
N LEU A 8 4.91 -8.64 2.27
CA LEU A 8 5.55 -9.11 1.05
C LEU A 8 6.66 -10.15 1.29
N SER A 9 7.18 -10.25 2.51
CA SER A 9 8.21 -11.21 2.89
C SER A 9 7.65 -12.48 3.54
N ALA A 10 6.37 -12.49 3.89
CA ALA A 10 5.73 -13.66 4.48
C ALA A 10 5.79 -14.87 3.53
N THR A 11 6.33 -15.98 4.02
CA THR A 11 6.43 -17.26 3.29
C THR A 11 5.32 -18.23 3.67
N ASP A 12 4.79 -18.08 4.88
CA ASP A 12 3.75 -18.93 5.43
C ASP A 12 2.37 -18.30 5.21
N GLU A 13 1.29 -19.03 5.52
CA GLU A 13 -0.09 -18.50 5.49
C GLU A 13 -0.39 -17.48 6.59
N THR A 14 0.64 -16.92 7.24
CA THR A 14 0.49 -15.94 8.32
C THR A 14 1.50 -14.80 8.21
N ILE A 15 1.07 -13.61 8.63
CA ILE A 15 1.91 -12.42 8.78
C ILE A 15 1.99 -12.12 10.27
N ALA A 16 3.16 -12.33 10.87
CA ALA A 16 3.40 -12.02 12.27
C ALA A 16 3.45 -10.51 12.51
N LEU A 17 2.82 -10.05 13.60
CA LEU A 17 2.86 -8.66 14.05
C LEU A 17 3.90 -8.51 15.17
N SER A 18 4.67 -7.42 15.16
CA SER A 18 5.67 -7.16 16.22
C SER A 18 5.07 -7.01 17.62
N SER A 19 3.78 -6.65 17.71
CA SER A 19 3.03 -6.58 18.96
C SER A 19 2.51 -7.93 19.47
N GLY A 20 2.75 -9.02 18.74
CA GLY A 20 2.10 -10.31 18.94
C GLY A 20 0.80 -10.45 18.15
N GLY A 21 0.39 -11.71 17.94
CA GLY A 21 -0.68 -12.08 17.01
C GLY A 21 -0.23 -12.16 15.56
N SER A 22 -1.14 -12.55 14.68
CA SER A 22 -0.88 -12.69 13.25
C SER A 22 -2.12 -12.33 12.42
N LEU A 23 -1.88 -12.00 11.15
CA LEU A 23 -2.90 -11.96 10.10
C LEU A 23 -2.83 -13.27 9.32
N TRP A 24 -3.97 -13.79 8.89
CA TRP A 24 -3.98 -14.84 7.88
C TRP A 24 -3.65 -14.22 6.52
N MET A 25 -2.95 -14.98 5.69
CA MET A 25 -2.63 -14.56 4.34
C MET A 25 -2.66 -15.74 3.37
N ARG A 26 -3.02 -15.49 2.10
CA ARG A 26 -2.84 -16.46 1.01
C ARG A 26 -2.35 -15.78 -0.26
N ARG A 27 -1.31 -16.35 -0.87
CA ARG A 27 -0.84 -15.93 -2.20
C ARG A 27 -1.55 -16.72 -3.28
N LEU A 28 -1.92 -16.03 -4.34
CA LEU A 28 -2.43 -16.62 -5.56
C LEU A 28 -1.47 -16.23 -6.68
N ASP A 29 -0.98 -17.22 -7.43
CA ASP A 29 -0.10 -17.02 -8.58
C ASP A 29 -0.71 -17.77 -9.75
N TRP A 30 -1.45 -17.03 -10.56
CA TRP A 30 -2.29 -17.58 -11.62
C TRP A 30 -1.79 -17.13 -12.98
N TRP A 31 -2.10 -17.92 -13.99
CA TRP A 31 -2.00 -17.52 -15.38
C TRP A 31 -3.42 -17.26 -15.88
N CYS A 32 -3.64 -16.11 -16.51
CA CYS A 32 -4.93 -15.58 -16.93
C CYS A 32 -4.78 -15.09 -18.38
N ASP A 33 -5.21 -15.90 -19.36
CA ASP A 33 -5.07 -15.62 -20.80
C ASP A 33 -3.62 -15.22 -21.18
N GLY A 34 -2.66 -16.05 -20.75
CA GLY A 34 -1.23 -15.83 -21.00
C GLY A 34 -0.57 -14.73 -20.16
N VAL A 35 -1.31 -14.02 -19.32
CA VAL A 35 -0.77 -13.01 -18.38
C VAL A 35 -0.65 -13.61 -16.98
N ARG A 36 0.50 -13.40 -16.32
CA ARG A 36 0.67 -13.83 -14.93
C ARG A 36 0.01 -12.82 -13.99
N LEU A 37 -0.81 -13.31 -13.07
CA LEU A 37 -1.52 -12.54 -12.06
C LEU A 37 -1.05 -12.99 -10.68
N ARG A 38 -0.36 -12.11 -9.95
CA ARG A 38 0.05 -12.37 -8.56
C ARG A 38 -0.78 -11.56 -7.58
N LEU A 39 -1.52 -12.25 -6.72
CA LEU A 39 -2.37 -11.66 -5.70
C LEU A 39 -1.93 -12.10 -4.31
N GLN A 40 -2.27 -11.28 -3.33
CA GLN A 40 -2.19 -11.65 -1.93
C GLN A 40 -3.47 -11.23 -1.21
N VAL A 41 -4.13 -12.19 -0.60
CA VAL A 41 -5.27 -11.96 0.30
C VAL A 41 -4.74 -11.84 1.72
N ILE A 42 -5.17 -10.82 2.46
CA ILE A 42 -4.80 -10.58 3.85
C ILE A 42 -6.09 -10.45 4.67
N GLY A 43 -6.27 -11.30 5.68
CA GLY A 43 -7.50 -11.38 6.47
C GLY A 43 -7.26 -11.76 7.94
N LEU A 44 -8.31 -11.69 8.75
CA LEU A 44 -8.27 -12.17 10.13
C LEU A 44 -8.40 -13.68 10.22
N GLU A 45 -9.11 -14.26 9.26
CA GLU A 45 -9.47 -15.66 9.23
C GLU A 45 -9.24 -16.20 7.81
N ARG A 46 -9.16 -17.53 7.72
CA ARG A 46 -9.03 -18.23 6.45
C ARG A 46 -10.29 -18.05 5.61
N ILE A 47 -10.09 -17.79 4.31
CA ILE A 47 -11.17 -17.63 3.34
C ILE A 47 -11.03 -18.67 2.24
N ASP A 48 -12.16 -19.24 1.85
CA ASP A 48 -12.24 -20.10 0.66
C ASP A 48 -12.14 -19.24 -0.59
N LEU A 49 -11.05 -19.43 -1.33
CA LEU A 49 -10.76 -18.68 -2.54
C LEU A 49 -11.04 -19.55 -3.77
N PRO A 50 -11.51 -18.96 -4.87
CA PRO A 50 -11.69 -19.69 -6.11
C PRO A 50 -10.35 -20.23 -6.63
N GLU A 51 -10.41 -21.23 -7.51
CA GLU A 51 -9.24 -21.76 -8.20
C GLU A 51 -8.88 -20.92 -9.44
N ALA A 52 -7.71 -21.17 -10.02
CA ALA A 52 -7.29 -20.52 -11.26
C ALA A 52 -8.15 -21.00 -12.45
N GLU A 53 -8.54 -20.08 -13.33
CA GLU A 53 -9.13 -20.40 -14.64
C GLU A 53 -8.19 -19.85 -15.74
N PRO A 54 -7.37 -20.70 -16.38
CA PRO A 54 -6.31 -20.22 -17.29
C PRO A 54 -6.82 -19.43 -18.50
N SER A 55 -8.05 -19.69 -18.94
CA SER A 55 -8.67 -19.01 -20.08
C SER A 55 -9.29 -17.66 -19.73
N GLU A 56 -9.39 -17.33 -18.44
CA GLU A 56 -10.03 -16.11 -17.96
C GLU A 56 -9.07 -14.92 -18.05
N PRO A 57 -9.52 -13.74 -18.52
CA PRO A 57 -8.71 -12.53 -18.50
C PRO A 57 -8.53 -12.00 -17.06
N VAL A 58 -7.43 -11.29 -16.80
CA VAL A 58 -7.09 -10.75 -15.47
C VAL A 58 -8.25 -10.04 -14.74
N PRO A 59 -9.04 -9.14 -15.37
CA PRO A 59 -10.17 -8.49 -14.68
C PRO A 59 -11.25 -9.47 -14.20
N GLY A 60 -11.51 -10.55 -14.94
CA GLY A 60 -12.46 -11.59 -14.53
C GLY A 60 -11.97 -12.32 -13.29
N ALA A 61 -10.71 -12.75 -13.31
CA ALA A 61 -10.08 -13.44 -12.19
C ALA A 61 -10.06 -12.57 -10.92
N LEU A 62 -9.77 -11.27 -11.06
CA LEU A 62 -9.87 -10.28 -9.97
C LEU A 62 -11.30 -10.19 -9.43
N ALA A 63 -12.30 -10.05 -10.29
CA ALA A 63 -13.70 -9.93 -9.89
C ALA A 63 -14.18 -11.17 -9.11
N ARG A 64 -13.77 -12.37 -9.51
CA ARG A 64 -14.05 -13.63 -8.78
C ARG A 64 -13.45 -13.63 -7.39
N VAL A 65 -12.16 -13.28 -7.26
CA VAL A 65 -11.50 -13.22 -5.95
C VAL A 65 -12.19 -12.18 -5.08
N VAL A 66 -12.44 -10.97 -5.60
CA VAL A 66 -13.17 -9.91 -4.87
C VAL A 66 -14.56 -10.36 -4.44
N GLY A 67 -15.27 -11.12 -5.29
CA GLY A 67 -16.56 -11.72 -4.97
C GLY A 67 -16.48 -12.65 -3.75
N ALA A 68 -15.45 -13.50 -3.70
CA ALA A 68 -15.21 -14.40 -2.56
C ALA A 68 -14.82 -13.67 -1.27
N LEU A 69 -14.24 -12.47 -1.36
CA LEU A 69 -13.86 -11.65 -0.19
C LEU A 69 -15.02 -10.81 0.36
N ARG A 70 -16.18 -10.78 -0.29
CA ARG A 70 -17.28 -9.89 0.11
C ARG A 70 -17.76 -10.21 1.52
N GLY A 71 -17.74 -9.21 2.40
CA GLY A 71 -18.23 -9.32 3.78
C GLY A 71 -17.24 -9.90 4.78
N SER A 72 -16.07 -10.40 4.35
CA SER A 72 -15.05 -10.96 5.26
C SER A 72 -14.17 -9.90 5.93
N GLY A 73 -14.13 -8.69 5.36
CA GLY A 73 -13.20 -7.63 5.79
C GLY A 73 -11.75 -7.86 5.36
N ALA A 74 -11.46 -8.93 4.61
CA ALA A 74 -10.14 -9.16 4.05
C ALA A 74 -9.81 -8.18 2.92
N LEU A 75 -8.51 -7.93 2.74
CA LEU A 75 -7.97 -7.05 1.73
C LEU A 75 -7.32 -7.87 0.61
N LEU A 76 -7.53 -7.40 -0.62
CA LEU A 76 -6.84 -7.92 -1.79
C LEU A 76 -5.70 -6.99 -2.18
N ALA A 77 -4.51 -7.56 -2.32
CA ALA A 77 -3.34 -6.91 -2.87
C ALA A 77 -3.01 -7.46 -4.27
N LEU A 78 -2.75 -6.58 -5.22
CA LEU A 78 -2.17 -6.90 -6.52
C LEU A 78 -0.66 -6.67 -6.45
N LEU A 79 0.14 -7.73 -6.57
CA LEU A 79 1.57 -7.69 -6.25
C LEU A 79 2.44 -7.12 -7.38
N ASP A 80 1.94 -7.13 -8.61
CA ASP A 80 2.64 -6.67 -9.82
C ASP A 80 1.71 -5.98 -10.82
N PRO A 81 1.12 -4.83 -10.44
CA PRO A 81 0.13 -4.13 -11.25
C PRO A 81 0.65 -3.80 -12.66
N ALA A 82 1.94 -3.49 -12.82
CA ALA A 82 2.50 -3.17 -14.13
C ALA A 82 2.50 -4.36 -15.09
N SER A 83 2.86 -5.55 -14.61
CA SER A 83 2.91 -6.77 -15.43
C SER A 83 1.52 -7.34 -15.68
N ALA A 84 0.63 -7.26 -14.70
CA ALA A 84 -0.71 -7.85 -14.78
C ALA A 84 -1.69 -7.01 -15.61
N LEU A 85 -1.62 -5.68 -15.49
CA LEU A 85 -2.56 -4.76 -16.15
C LEU A 85 -1.82 -3.68 -16.95
N GLY A 86 -0.76 -3.12 -16.38
CA GLY A 86 -0.11 -1.92 -16.91
C GLY A 86 -0.95 -0.66 -16.71
N MET A 87 -0.35 0.51 -16.92
CA MET A 87 -0.97 1.80 -16.61
C MET A 87 -2.32 1.98 -17.32
N GLY A 88 -2.40 1.67 -18.62
CA GLY A 88 -3.62 1.87 -19.42
C GLY A 88 -4.81 0.99 -19.04
N ARG A 89 -4.63 0.00 -18.16
CA ARG A 89 -5.67 -0.95 -17.73
C ARG A 89 -5.74 -1.11 -16.21
N VAL A 90 -4.93 -0.38 -15.45
CA VAL A 90 -4.89 -0.50 -13.98
C VAL A 90 -6.24 -0.18 -13.33
N LEU A 91 -7.06 0.65 -13.99
CA LEU A 91 -8.40 0.99 -13.53
C LEU A 91 -9.39 -0.18 -13.53
N TYR A 92 -9.07 -1.29 -14.20
CA TYR A 92 -9.82 -2.55 -14.12
C TYR A 92 -9.51 -3.36 -12.86
N ALA A 93 -8.59 -2.92 -12.00
CA ALA A 93 -8.29 -3.55 -10.70
C ALA A 93 -9.38 -3.27 -9.63
N GLU A 94 -10.65 -3.40 -10.00
CA GLU A 94 -11.76 -3.10 -9.08
C GLU A 94 -11.76 -4.02 -7.87
N GLY A 95 -12.01 -3.46 -6.69
CA GLY A 95 -12.00 -4.19 -5.42
C GLY A 95 -10.60 -4.45 -4.83
N VAL A 96 -9.52 -4.26 -5.59
CA VAL A 96 -8.16 -4.24 -5.04
C VAL A 96 -8.01 -3.01 -4.14
N ARG A 97 -7.35 -3.18 -2.99
CA ARG A 97 -7.10 -2.09 -2.02
C ARG A 97 -5.63 -1.79 -1.84
N LEU A 98 -4.77 -2.73 -2.22
CA LEU A 98 -3.33 -2.66 -1.98
C LEU A 98 -2.57 -2.99 -3.27
N PHE A 99 -1.53 -2.23 -3.60
CA PHE A 99 -0.62 -2.53 -4.70
C PHE A 99 0.77 -2.83 -4.16
N GLY A 100 1.39 -3.90 -4.62
CA GLY A 100 2.83 -4.12 -4.43
C GLY A 100 3.61 -3.14 -5.30
N ILE A 101 4.46 -2.32 -4.68
CA ILE A 101 5.26 -1.30 -5.38
C ILE A 101 6.73 -1.72 -5.37
N ALA A 102 7.10 -2.59 -6.31
CA ALA A 102 8.46 -3.11 -6.43
C ALA A 102 9.29 -2.34 -7.45
N THR A 103 8.67 -1.84 -8.50
CA THR A 103 9.33 -1.17 -9.63
C THR A 103 8.75 0.22 -9.90
N PRO A 104 9.47 1.09 -10.63
CA PRO A 104 8.92 2.37 -11.09
C PRO A 104 7.66 2.21 -11.96
N ALA A 105 7.53 1.09 -12.70
CA ALA A 105 6.34 0.82 -13.49
C ALA A 105 5.12 0.52 -12.61
N ASP A 106 5.31 -0.17 -11.48
CA ASP A 106 4.25 -0.41 -10.50
C ASP A 106 3.82 0.91 -9.83
N GLU A 107 4.79 1.76 -9.51
CA GLU A 107 4.53 3.10 -8.98
C GLU A 107 3.72 3.95 -9.97
N ALA A 108 4.05 3.92 -11.26
CA ALA A 108 3.29 4.63 -12.29
C ALA A 108 1.84 4.09 -12.42
N CYS A 109 1.64 2.78 -12.27
CA CYS A 109 0.29 2.19 -12.21
C CYS A 109 -0.47 2.66 -10.97
N TRP A 110 0.22 2.80 -9.84
CA TRP A 110 -0.36 3.31 -8.61
C TRP A 110 -0.77 4.77 -8.74
N ASP A 111 0.11 5.64 -9.24
CA ASP A 111 -0.19 7.07 -9.46
C ASP A 111 -1.35 7.27 -10.44
N GLU A 112 -1.47 6.44 -11.49
CA GLU A 112 -2.62 6.46 -12.41
C GLU A 112 -3.93 6.11 -11.69
N ALA A 113 -3.93 5.04 -10.88
CA ALA A 113 -5.12 4.66 -10.11
C ALA A 113 -5.53 5.74 -9.09
N LEU A 114 -4.56 6.35 -8.40
CA LEU A 114 -4.79 7.44 -7.47
C LEU A 114 -5.32 8.70 -8.16
N SER A 115 -4.81 9.00 -9.36
CA SER A 115 -5.25 10.15 -10.15
C SER A 115 -6.69 10.01 -10.63
N ALA A 116 -7.15 8.77 -10.85
CA ALA A 116 -8.55 8.44 -11.08
C ALA A 116 -9.40 8.43 -9.79
N GLY A 117 -8.85 8.84 -8.64
CA GLY A 117 -9.55 8.92 -7.36
C GLY A 117 -9.79 7.56 -6.70
N ARG A 118 -9.06 6.51 -7.08
CA ARG A 118 -9.18 5.19 -6.44
C ARG A 118 -8.36 5.16 -5.14
N PRO A 119 -8.94 4.86 -3.97
CA PRO A 119 -8.21 4.77 -2.72
C PRO A 119 -7.46 3.42 -2.62
N ILE A 120 -6.34 3.34 -3.32
CA ILE A 120 -5.44 2.18 -3.32
C ILE A 120 -4.15 2.57 -2.59
N TYR A 121 -3.64 1.70 -1.72
CA TYR A 121 -2.44 1.97 -0.91
C TYR A 121 -1.27 1.09 -1.35
N GLY A 122 -0.06 1.64 -1.24
CA GLY A 122 1.17 0.98 -1.69
C GLY A 122 1.76 0.10 -0.58
N LEU A 123 2.06 -1.15 -0.91
CA LEU A 123 2.81 -2.08 -0.07
C LEU A 123 4.26 -2.14 -0.55
N ARG A 124 5.18 -1.90 0.39
CA ARG A 124 6.62 -1.98 0.16
C ARG A 124 7.36 -2.17 1.48
N GLY A 125 8.44 -2.95 1.47
CA GLY A 125 9.29 -3.16 2.64
C GLY A 125 8.52 -3.62 3.88
N THR A 126 8.89 -3.03 5.03
CA THR A 126 8.21 -3.23 6.31
C THR A 126 7.09 -2.22 6.45
N ILE A 127 5.89 -2.69 6.74
CA ILE A 127 4.76 -1.84 7.10
C ILE A 127 4.89 -1.45 8.57
N ALA A 128 4.71 -0.17 8.88
CA ALA A 128 4.63 0.32 10.23
C ALA A 128 3.34 1.14 10.43
N CYS A 129 2.59 0.85 11.48
CA CYS A 129 1.37 1.58 11.83
C CYS A 129 1.36 2.00 13.29
N GLU A 130 0.89 3.22 13.53
CA GLU A 130 0.67 3.74 14.88
C GLU A 130 -0.75 3.43 15.33
N LEU A 131 -0.91 2.42 16.19
CA LEU A 131 -2.20 1.91 16.62
C LEU A 131 -2.51 2.31 18.07
N VAL A 132 -3.75 2.73 18.33
CA VAL A 132 -4.23 2.99 19.71
C VAL A 132 -4.31 1.68 20.51
N ARG A 133 -4.80 0.61 19.87
CA ARG A 133 -4.85 -0.74 20.44
C ARG A 133 -4.20 -1.72 19.45
N PRO A 134 -3.03 -2.30 19.77
CA PRO A 134 -2.36 -3.23 18.87
C PRO A 134 -3.17 -4.53 18.79
N SER A 135 -3.72 -4.82 17.62
CA SER A 135 -4.42 -6.08 17.36
C SER A 135 -4.39 -6.40 15.86
N PRO A 136 -4.55 -7.67 15.46
CA PRO A 136 -4.77 -8.07 14.07
C PRO A 136 -5.85 -7.24 13.36
N ALA A 137 -6.99 -7.00 14.00
CA ALA A 137 -8.08 -6.21 13.43
C ALA A 137 -7.69 -4.75 13.20
N SER A 138 -6.96 -4.15 14.16
CA SER A 138 -6.43 -2.79 14.02
C SER A 138 -5.41 -2.68 12.89
N ALA A 139 -4.57 -3.70 12.69
CA ALA A 139 -3.59 -3.73 11.60
C ALA A 139 -4.26 -3.83 10.22
N ILE A 140 -5.28 -4.69 10.07
CA ILE A 140 -6.08 -4.75 8.84
C ILE A 140 -6.80 -3.42 8.58
N ALA A 141 -7.40 -2.80 9.61
CA ALA A 141 -8.03 -1.50 9.46
C ALA A 141 -7.01 -0.44 9.00
N ALA A 142 -5.79 -0.44 9.56
CA ALA A 142 -4.75 0.48 9.12
C ALA A 142 -4.39 0.29 7.64
N LEU A 143 -4.23 -0.96 7.17
CA LEU A 143 -4.01 -1.25 5.76
C LEU A 143 -5.18 -0.80 4.87
N ALA A 144 -6.42 -1.02 5.33
CA ALA A 144 -7.64 -0.71 4.58
C ALA A 144 -7.87 0.79 4.35
N TYR A 145 -7.29 1.64 5.21
CA TYR A 145 -7.46 3.10 5.20
C TYR A 145 -6.16 3.88 4.98
N GLY A 146 -5.05 3.20 4.66
CA GLY A 146 -3.77 3.86 4.43
C GLY A 146 -3.11 4.43 5.68
N ALA A 147 -3.50 4.02 6.88
CA ALA A 147 -2.94 4.54 8.14
C ALA A 147 -1.63 3.82 8.52
N PHE A 148 -0.66 3.82 7.62
CA PHE A 148 0.64 3.17 7.80
C PHE A 148 1.75 3.84 6.98
N THR A 149 3.00 3.53 7.27
CA THR A 149 4.17 3.83 6.44
C THR A 149 4.78 2.56 5.88
N CYS A 150 5.46 2.69 4.74
CA CYS A 150 6.34 1.66 4.21
C CYS A 150 7.78 2.04 4.53
N GLU A 151 8.55 1.14 5.14
CA GLU A 151 9.88 1.43 5.67
C GLU A 151 10.91 0.40 5.20
N GLU A 152 11.99 0.90 4.60
CA GLU A 152 13.13 0.15 4.11
C GLU A 152 14.40 0.74 4.71
N GLY A 153 14.71 0.41 5.97
CA GLY A 153 15.91 0.90 6.66
C GLY A 153 15.83 2.34 7.19
N LEU A 154 14.70 3.03 6.96
CA LEU A 154 14.46 4.39 7.45
C LEU A 154 13.12 4.46 8.17
N SER A 155 13.13 4.87 9.44
CA SER A 155 11.94 5.04 10.27
C SER A 155 11.91 6.45 10.85
N PRO A 156 10.76 7.16 10.78
CA PRO A 156 10.62 8.46 11.41
C PRO A 156 10.59 8.33 12.93
N THR A 157 11.16 9.29 13.64
CA THR A 157 10.95 9.47 15.09
C THR A 157 9.64 10.19 15.38
N LEU A 158 9.15 10.97 14.41
CA LEU A 158 7.83 11.60 14.42
C LEU A 158 7.28 11.60 13.00
N LEU A 159 6.04 11.15 12.84
CA LEU A 159 5.26 11.39 11.63
C LEU A 159 3.83 11.66 12.08
N GLU A 160 3.39 12.89 11.86
CA GLU A 160 2.04 13.33 12.20
C GLU A 160 1.36 13.79 10.94
N GLU A 161 0.20 13.19 10.66
CA GLU A 161 -0.63 13.52 9.52
C GLU A 161 -2.00 13.92 10.05
N ASP A 162 -2.50 15.04 9.56
CA ASP A 162 -3.84 15.52 9.84
C ASP A 162 -4.50 16.06 8.57
N ARG A 163 -5.60 16.80 8.73
CA ARG A 163 -6.33 17.38 7.59
C ARG A 163 -5.64 18.59 6.96
N ALA A 164 -4.68 19.20 7.66
CA ALA A 164 -3.97 20.39 7.21
C ALA A 164 -2.62 20.06 6.56
N GLY A 165 -2.07 18.88 6.82
CA GLY A 165 -0.85 18.44 6.17
C GLY A 165 -0.14 17.31 6.89
N VAL A 166 1.19 17.30 6.76
CA VAL A 166 2.06 16.28 7.36
C VAL A 166 3.32 16.92 7.92
N ARG A 167 3.72 16.48 9.10
CA ARG A 167 4.97 16.88 9.78
C ARG A 167 5.80 15.64 10.05
N TRP A 168 7.11 15.77 9.88
CA TRP A 168 8.03 14.64 10.07
C TRP A 168 9.30 15.04 10.83
N ARG A 169 9.88 14.03 11.48
CA ARG A 169 11.22 14.08 12.06
C ARG A 169 11.90 12.72 11.90
N PHE A 170 13.19 12.76 11.55
CA PHE A 170 14.09 11.62 11.43
C PHE A 170 15.30 11.82 12.36
N PRO A 171 16.03 10.74 12.70
CA PRO A 171 17.23 10.85 13.52
C PRO A 171 18.42 11.48 12.80
N ALA A 172 18.38 11.58 11.46
CA ALA A 172 19.43 12.12 10.62
C ALA A 172 18.85 12.90 9.44
N GLU A 173 19.71 13.61 8.70
CA GLU A 173 19.32 14.30 7.48
C GLU A 173 18.63 13.35 6.49
N THR A 174 17.50 13.79 5.97
CA THR A 174 16.63 13.03 5.10
C THR A 174 16.11 13.95 4.01
N ASP A 175 16.13 13.47 2.77
CA ASP A 175 15.47 14.14 1.65
C ASP A 175 13.99 13.75 1.67
N ALA A 176 13.11 14.76 1.76
CA ALA A 176 11.67 14.59 1.67
C ALA A 176 11.17 15.14 0.33
N THR A 177 10.37 14.34 -0.37
CA THR A 177 9.73 14.70 -1.63
C THR A 177 8.22 14.58 -1.46
N VAL A 178 7.52 15.71 -1.61
CA VAL A 178 6.06 15.77 -1.59
C VAL A 178 5.55 15.48 -3.00
N ILE A 179 4.72 14.46 -3.12
CA ILE A 179 4.18 13.95 -4.38
C ILE A 179 2.66 14.17 -4.37
N ILE A 180 2.14 14.76 -5.44
CA ILE A 180 0.72 15.03 -5.64
C ILE A 180 0.14 14.25 -6.81
N ARG A 181 -1.11 14.53 -7.19
CA ARG A 181 -1.82 13.89 -8.32
C ARG A 181 -0.92 13.71 -9.54
N GLY A 182 -0.96 12.53 -10.15
CA GLY A 182 -0.17 12.18 -11.33
C GLY A 182 1.30 11.85 -11.03
N GLY A 183 1.67 11.68 -9.76
CA GLY A 183 3.05 11.45 -9.36
C GLY A 183 3.93 12.70 -9.45
N PHE A 184 3.34 13.90 -9.55
CA PHE A 184 4.10 15.14 -9.67
C PHE A 184 4.77 15.52 -8.35
N GLU A 185 6.03 15.92 -8.43
CA GLU A 185 6.75 16.53 -7.31
C GLU A 185 6.26 17.96 -7.08
N ALA A 186 5.61 18.21 -5.95
CA ALA A 186 5.13 19.53 -5.55
C ALA A 186 6.16 20.32 -4.73
N ALA A 187 6.98 19.62 -3.97
CA ALA A 187 8.05 20.21 -3.18
C ALA A 187 9.12 19.16 -2.83
N ARG A 188 10.32 19.66 -2.59
CA ARG A 188 11.44 18.90 -2.03
C ARG A 188 12.10 19.71 -0.93
N SER A 189 12.51 19.03 0.13
CA SER A 189 13.25 19.63 1.24
C SER A 189 14.28 18.65 1.78
N ALA A 190 15.43 19.15 2.20
CA ALA A 190 16.44 18.37 2.90
C ALA A 190 16.48 18.79 4.37
N GLY A 191 16.64 17.81 5.26
CA GLY A 191 16.83 18.05 6.69
C GLY A 191 16.29 16.92 7.56
N ALA A 192 16.61 16.94 8.85
CA ALA A 192 16.09 15.94 9.79
C ALA A 192 14.62 16.16 10.16
N SER A 193 14.03 17.31 9.84
CA SER A 193 12.63 17.61 10.11
C SER A 193 12.05 18.54 9.06
N GLY A 194 10.74 18.45 8.85
CA GLY A 194 10.01 19.35 7.96
C GLY A 194 8.50 19.26 8.16
N GLU A 195 7.80 20.13 7.47
CA GLU A 195 6.35 20.09 7.37
C GLU A 195 5.91 20.43 5.95
N TRP A 196 4.79 19.82 5.55
CA TRP A 196 4.01 20.19 4.38
C TRP A 196 2.63 20.60 4.85
N ARG A 197 2.12 21.71 4.29
CA ARG A 197 0.74 22.16 4.48
C ARG A 197 0.02 22.09 3.15
N ASP A 198 -1.15 21.48 3.18
CA ASP A 198 -1.98 21.39 1.98
C ASP A 198 -2.52 22.76 1.60
N ARG A 199 -2.69 22.93 0.29
CA ARG A 199 -3.16 24.14 -0.36
C ARG A 199 -4.57 23.97 -0.92
N GLY A 200 -5.06 22.73 -1.00
CA GLY A 200 -6.32 22.40 -1.67
C GLY A 200 -6.10 22.18 -3.16
N GLY A 201 -6.82 21.23 -3.75
CA GLY A 201 -6.72 20.90 -5.17
C GLY A 201 -5.55 19.98 -5.58
N GLU A 202 -4.71 19.51 -4.64
CA GLU A 202 -3.65 18.52 -4.94
C GLU A 202 -4.20 17.17 -5.42
N GLY A 203 -5.45 16.85 -5.07
CA GLY A 203 -6.11 15.58 -5.34
C GLY A 203 -5.68 14.50 -4.36
N TYR A 204 -4.38 14.21 -4.30
CA TYR A 204 -3.78 13.45 -3.21
C TYR A 204 -2.41 14.02 -2.87
N VAL A 205 -1.93 13.71 -1.66
CA VAL A 205 -0.59 14.04 -1.18
C VAL A 205 0.01 12.77 -0.57
N ARG A 206 1.24 12.42 -0.98
CA ARG A 206 2.09 11.43 -0.32
C ARG A 206 3.51 11.98 -0.19
N VAL A 207 4.27 11.52 0.80
CA VAL A 207 5.66 11.96 0.99
C VAL A 207 6.59 10.76 0.89
N ALA A 208 7.60 10.88 0.05
CA ALA A 208 8.70 9.93 -0.07
C ALA A 208 9.93 10.50 0.64
N PHE A 209 10.52 9.70 1.51
CA PHE A 209 11.70 10.04 2.29
C PHE A 209 12.87 9.15 1.86
N ALA A 210 14.06 9.73 1.74
CA ALA A 210 15.29 9.01 1.43
C ALA A 210 16.46 9.51 2.27
N SER A 211 17.31 8.60 2.71
CA SER A 211 18.60 8.89 3.32
C SER A 211 19.60 7.78 2.98
N PRO A 212 20.89 7.91 3.33
CA PRO A 212 21.84 6.81 3.18
C PRO A 212 21.45 5.54 3.93
N ALA A 213 20.66 5.66 5.01
CA ALA A 213 20.21 4.52 5.80
C ALA A 213 19.06 3.74 5.15
N GLY A 214 18.29 4.39 4.27
CA GLY A 214 17.11 3.75 3.69
C GLY A 214 16.06 4.71 3.13
N ARG A 215 14.84 4.19 3.02
CA ARG A 215 13.68 4.91 2.48
C ARG A 215 12.44 4.68 3.32
N CYS A 216 11.55 5.68 3.33
CA CYS A 216 10.25 5.63 3.99
C CYS A 216 9.21 6.31 3.10
N TRP A 217 7.99 5.79 3.06
CA TRP A 217 6.90 6.38 2.29
C TRP A 217 5.64 6.45 3.13
N THR A 218 4.93 7.58 3.03
CA THR A 218 3.55 7.69 3.52
C THR A 218 2.59 7.16 2.47
N GLN A 219 1.36 6.88 2.91
CA GLN A 219 0.26 6.56 2.00
C GLN A 219 -0.38 7.85 1.46
N PRO A 220 -1.05 7.77 0.31
CA PRO A 220 -1.77 8.91 -0.27
C PRO A 220 -2.94 9.31 0.62
N ARG A 221 -2.94 10.57 1.01
CA ARG A 221 -4.08 11.25 1.61
C ARG A 221 -4.80 12.05 0.54
N PHE A 222 -6.10 11.85 0.39
CA PHE A 222 -6.90 12.57 -0.59
C PHE A 222 -7.25 13.97 -0.07
N VAL A 223 -6.93 14.99 -0.86
CA VAL A 223 -7.11 16.40 -0.52
C VAL A 223 -8.05 17.03 -1.54
N ALA A 224 -9.13 17.62 -1.04
CA ALA A 224 -10.16 18.30 -1.83
C ALA A 224 -9.86 19.81 -1.93
#